data_AF-A0A2N1IIX3-F1
#
_entry.id   AF-A0A2N1IIX3-F1
#
_cell.length_a   1.000
_cell.length_b   1.000
_cell.length_c   1.000
_cell.angle_alpha   90.00
_cell.angle_beta   90.00
_cell.angle_gamma   90.00
#
_symmetry.space_group_name_H-M   'P 1'
#
loop_
_entity.id
_entity.type
_entity.pdbx_description
1 polymer ?
#
loop_
_entity_poly.entity_id
_entity_poly.type
_entity_poly.pdbx_seq_one_letter_code
_entity_poly.pdbx_strand_id
1 'polypeptide(L)'
;MNHQHCLYKASVINQDDVVVDTFNCEGSPNQCFEYLAHRFEQLLTGHEDQIYLKQHAELTLDDILVTEICKPSQVSIDKQSSLSVVQEEVDEWINNLGVRYFSELTNLSNLIEEVGEVARLIGREYGEQSFKKGEKPECIKTAIADELSDVLFIVVCLANQLGINLDEAFANNMDKKTKRDKSRHQNNDKLS
;
A
#
# COMPACT_ATOMS: atom_id res chain seq x y z
N MET A 1 21.93 2.42 -9.61
CA MET A 1 21.45 1.03 -9.84
C MET A 1 21.78 0.19 -8.63
N ASN A 2 20.95 0.27 -7.59
CA ASN A 2 21.06 -0.57 -6.41
C ASN A 2 19.97 -1.63 -6.56
N HIS A 3 20.29 -2.75 -7.21
CA HIS A 3 19.35 -3.86 -7.25
C HIS A 3 19.37 -4.47 -5.86
N GLN A 4 18.32 -4.25 -5.05
CA GLN A 4 18.13 -5.00 -3.82
C GLN A 4 17.97 -6.47 -4.18
N HIS A 5 19.09 -7.20 -4.22
CA HIS A 5 19.14 -8.64 -4.31
C HIS A 5 18.78 -9.20 -2.94
N CYS A 6 17.50 -9.50 -2.76
CA CYS A 6 17.01 -10.09 -1.53
C CYS A 6 16.90 -11.61 -1.70
N LEU A 7 17.34 -12.34 -0.67
CA LEU A 7 17.22 -13.79 -0.58
C LEU A 7 15.94 -14.12 0.18
N TYR A 8 14.96 -14.71 -0.52
CA TYR A 8 13.70 -15.15 0.05
C TYR A 8 13.71 -16.66 0.24
N LYS A 9 13.17 -17.10 1.38
CA LYS A 9 12.96 -18.51 1.69
C LYS A 9 11.52 -18.71 2.13
N ALA A 10 10.80 -19.61 1.46
CA ALA A 10 9.44 -19.98 1.80
C ALA A 10 9.38 -21.49 2.08
N SER A 11 8.77 -21.88 3.19
CA SER A 11 8.53 -23.28 3.54
C SER A 11 7.04 -23.58 3.46
N VAL A 12 6.69 -24.67 2.78
CA VAL A 12 5.31 -25.18 2.71
C VAL A 12 5.15 -26.19 3.84
N ILE A 13 4.12 -26.03 4.66
CA ILE A 13 3.76 -26.95 5.75
C ILE A 13 2.43 -27.64 5.45
N ASN A 14 2.29 -28.91 5.83
CA ASN A 14 1.02 -29.63 5.73
C ASN A 14 0.14 -29.39 6.97
N GLN A 15 -1.02 -30.06 7.02
CA GLN A 15 -1.99 -29.93 8.11
C GLN A 15 -1.51 -30.43 9.49
N ASP A 16 -0.40 -31.17 9.52
CA ASP A 16 0.24 -31.69 10.73
C ASP A 16 1.48 -30.85 11.15
N ASP A 17 1.59 -29.62 10.62
CA ASP A 17 2.72 -28.69 10.82
C ASP A 17 4.09 -29.26 10.38
N VAL A 18 4.09 -30.26 9.48
CA VAL A 18 5.31 -30.84 8.92
C VAL A 18 5.68 -30.09 7.64
N VAL A 19 6.94 -29.65 7.54
CA VAL A 19 7.47 -29.01 6.33
C VAL A 19 7.50 -30.03 5.19
N VAL A 20 6.73 -29.74 4.14
CA VAL A 20 6.60 -30.54 2.91
C VAL A 20 7.67 -30.17 1.90
N ASP A 21 7.93 -28.87 1.72
CA ASP A 21 8.96 -28.38 0.81
C ASP A 21 9.46 -27.01 1.24
N THR A 22 10.60 -26.58 0.68
CA THR A 22 11.20 -25.27 0.93
C THR A 22 11.79 -24.70 -0.35
N PHE A 23 11.28 -23.54 -0.74
CA PHE A 23 11.71 -22.81 -1.91
C PHE A 23 12.64 -21.66 -1.51
N ASN A 24 13.71 -21.49 -2.27
CA ASN A 24 14.62 -20.35 -2.14
C ASN A 24 14.59 -19.55 -3.44
N CYS A 25 14.58 -18.24 -3.34
CA CYS A 25 14.65 -17.32 -4.48
C CYS A 25 15.59 -16.16 -4.18
N GLU A 26 16.37 -15.77 -5.18
CA GLU A 26 17.18 -14.56 -5.16
C GLU A 26 16.77 -13.68 -6.35
N GLY A 27 16.42 -12.43 -6.08
CA GLY A 27 15.97 -11.50 -7.10
C GLY A 27 15.18 -10.33 -6.52
N SER A 28 14.49 -9.58 -7.38
CA SER A 28 13.59 -8.54 -6.91
C SER A 28 12.37 -9.14 -6.19
N PRO A 29 11.69 -8.39 -5.31
CA PRO A 29 10.53 -8.89 -4.58
C PRO A 29 9.45 -9.48 -5.49
N ASN A 30 9.12 -8.81 -6.61
CA ASN A 30 8.09 -9.27 -7.55
C ASN A 30 8.54 -10.53 -8.31
N GLN A 31 9.81 -10.61 -8.72
CA GLN A 31 10.34 -11.80 -9.38
C GLN A 31 10.28 -13.01 -8.46
N CYS A 32 10.62 -12.82 -7.18
CA CYS A 32 10.58 -13.89 -6.22
C CYS A 32 9.15 -14.27 -5.81
N PHE A 33 8.22 -13.33 -5.75
CA PHE A 33 6.81 -13.64 -5.53
C PHE A 33 6.25 -14.54 -6.65
N GLU A 34 6.40 -14.14 -7.90
CA GLU A 34 5.92 -14.90 -9.06
C GLU A 34 6.56 -16.30 -9.12
N TYR A 35 7.87 -16.39 -8.84
CA TYR A 35 8.57 -17.67 -8.77
C TYR A 35 8.01 -18.58 -7.66
N LEU A 36 7.81 -18.04 -6.46
CA LEU A 36 7.29 -18.81 -5.32
C LEU A 36 5.86 -19.28 -5.54
N ALA A 37 5.00 -18.43 -6.10
CA ALA A 37 3.62 -18.78 -6.46
C ALA A 37 3.60 -19.92 -7.48
N HIS A 38 4.41 -19.83 -8.54
CA HIS A 38 4.50 -20.87 -9.56
C HIS A 38 5.02 -22.21 -9.00
N ARG A 39 6.04 -22.17 -8.14
CA ARG A 39 6.58 -23.38 -7.49
C ARG A 39 5.55 -24.04 -6.57
N PHE A 40 4.76 -23.24 -5.88
CA PHE A 40 3.67 -23.73 -5.05
C PHE A 40 2.56 -24.40 -5.87
N GLU A 41 2.14 -23.80 -7.00
CA GLU A 41 1.16 -24.42 -7.90
C GLU A 41 1.64 -25.76 -8.48
N GLN A 42 2.92 -25.86 -8.85
CA GLN A 42 3.53 -27.12 -9.29
C GLN A 42 3.49 -28.19 -8.19
N LEU A 43 3.77 -27.80 -6.96
CA LEU A 43 3.71 -28.69 -5.80
C LEU A 43 2.27 -29.20 -5.59
N LEU A 44 1.27 -28.32 -5.65
CA LEU A 44 -0.13 -28.72 -5.53
C LEU A 44 -0.57 -29.69 -6.64
N THR A 45 -0.12 -29.44 -7.87
CA THR A 45 -0.44 -30.30 -9.03
C THR A 45 0.23 -31.67 -8.90
N GLY A 46 1.43 -31.75 -8.32
CA GLY A 46 2.17 -32.99 -8.13
C GLY A 46 1.67 -33.87 -6.98
N HIS A 47 0.91 -33.31 -6.04
CA HIS A 47 0.42 -34.01 -4.86
C HIS A 47 -1.08 -34.37 -4.91
N GLU A 48 -1.79 -34.05 -6.00
CA GLU A 48 -3.26 -34.28 -6.16
C GLU A 48 -4.12 -33.79 -4.98
N ASP A 49 -3.61 -32.87 -4.17
CA ASP A 49 -4.27 -32.44 -2.94
C ASP A 49 -5.37 -31.41 -3.25
N GLN A 50 -6.61 -31.74 -2.87
CA GLN A 50 -7.68 -30.76 -2.76
C GLN A 50 -7.43 -29.91 -1.52
N ILE A 51 -7.12 -28.63 -1.69
CA ILE A 51 -6.93 -27.70 -0.57
C ILE A 51 -8.26 -27.53 0.18
N TYR A 52 -8.34 -28.05 1.40
CA TYR A 52 -9.26 -27.53 2.40
C TYR A 52 -8.57 -26.40 3.14
N LEU A 53 -8.98 -25.16 2.88
CA LEU A 53 -8.59 -24.04 3.72
C LEU A 53 -9.16 -24.29 5.12
N LYS A 54 -8.30 -24.68 6.07
CA LYS A 54 -8.68 -24.72 7.47
C LYS A 54 -9.04 -23.29 7.84
N GLN A 55 -10.31 -23.05 8.15
CA GLN A 55 -10.75 -21.77 8.67
C GLN A 55 -10.07 -21.61 10.03
N HIS A 56 -8.93 -20.92 10.07
CA HIS A 56 -8.26 -20.61 11.31
C HIS A 56 -9.19 -19.72 12.14
N ALA A 57 -9.22 -19.94 13.46
CA ALA A 57 -9.83 -18.97 14.36
C ALA A 57 -9.13 -17.61 14.13
N GLU A 58 -9.90 -16.52 14.19
CA GLU A 58 -9.36 -15.15 14.03
C GLU A 58 -8.08 -14.99 14.86
N LEU A 59 -6.99 -14.60 14.21
CA LEU A 59 -5.73 -14.30 14.88
C LEU A 59 -5.99 -13.21 15.92
N THR A 60 -5.70 -13.52 17.18
CA THR A 60 -5.83 -12.56 18.27
C THR A 60 -4.58 -11.70 18.36
N LEU A 61 -4.68 -10.52 18.98
CA LEU A 61 -3.51 -9.64 19.18
C LEU A 61 -2.36 -10.36 19.91
N ASP A 62 -2.69 -11.33 20.76
CA ASP A 62 -1.71 -12.09 21.53
C ASP A 62 -0.90 -13.06 20.65
N ASP A 63 -1.49 -13.59 19.57
CA ASP A 63 -0.80 -14.49 18.62
C ASP A 63 0.29 -13.74 17.81
N ILE A 64 0.11 -12.44 17.58
CA ILE A 64 1.10 -11.58 16.91
C ILE A 64 2.28 -11.28 17.83
N LEU A 65 2.04 -11.22 19.14
CA LEU A 65 3.04 -10.82 20.13
C LEU A 65 3.97 -11.97 20.55
N VAL A 66 3.61 -13.23 20.29
CA VAL A 66 4.47 -14.40 20.54
C VAL A 66 5.20 -14.78 19.26
N THR A 67 6.15 -13.95 18.85
CA THR A 67 7.23 -14.38 17.95
C THR A 67 8.54 -14.38 18.71
N GLU A 68 9.19 -15.54 18.72
CA GLU A 68 10.52 -15.73 19.29
C GLU A 68 11.47 -14.64 18.81
N ILE A 69 12.26 -14.12 19.75
CA ILE A 69 13.21 -13.03 19.54
C ILE A 69 14.31 -13.50 18.59
N CYS A 70 14.10 -13.34 17.29
CA CYS A 70 15.17 -13.39 16.33
C CYS A 70 16.02 -12.15 16.56
N LYS A 71 17.21 -12.32 17.14
CA LYS A 71 18.15 -11.22 17.39
C LYS A 71 18.47 -10.53 16.07
N PRO A 72 18.18 -9.23 15.91
CA PRO A 72 18.47 -8.53 14.68
C PRO A 72 19.97 -8.25 14.60
N SER A 73 20.57 -8.58 13.45
CA SER A 73 21.79 -7.95 12.97
C SER A 73 21.57 -6.43 13.00
N GLN A 74 22.51 -5.70 13.58
CA GLN A 74 22.47 -4.25 13.71
C GLN A 74 22.34 -3.59 12.33
N VAL A 75 21.10 -3.27 11.95
CA VAL A 75 20.78 -2.32 10.90
C VAL A 75 19.95 -1.24 11.55
N SER A 76 20.50 -0.05 11.58
CA SER A 76 19.85 1.17 12.08
C SER A 76 18.62 1.45 11.22
N ILE A 77 17.44 1.05 11.69
CA ILE A 77 16.17 1.40 11.05
C ILE A 77 15.73 2.73 11.64
N ASP A 78 16.00 3.81 10.92
CA ASP A 78 15.24 5.05 11.07
C ASP A 78 13.84 4.79 10.51
N LYS A 79 12.88 4.70 11.42
CA LYS A 79 11.47 4.47 11.12
C LYS A 79 10.84 5.78 10.65
N GLN A 80 10.87 6.06 9.35
CA GLN A 80 9.97 7.03 8.71
C GLN A 80 9.83 6.67 7.23
N SER A 81 8.60 6.39 6.76
CA SER A 81 8.31 6.47 5.32
C SER A 81 8.48 7.92 4.91
N SER A 82 9.63 8.23 4.31
CA SER A 82 9.89 9.55 3.75
C SER A 82 9.05 9.65 2.48
N LEU A 83 8.15 10.64 2.38
CA LEU A 83 7.41 10.92 1.14
C LEU A 83 8.36 11.12 -0.04
N SER A 84 9.61 11.51 0.21
CA SER A 84 10.69 11.50 -0.77
C SER A 84 10.90 10.14 -1.46
N VAL A 85 10.78 9.02 -0.74
CA VAL A 85 10.86 7.67 -1.35
C VAL A 85 9.73 7.46 -2.35
N VAL A 86 8.52 7.90 -2.01
CA VAL A 86 7.37 7.83 -2.92
C VAL A 86 7.56 8.78 -4.11
N GLN A 87 8.11 9.96 -3.88
CA GLN A 87 8.47 10.90 -4.95
C GLN A 87 9.49 10.30 -5.92
N GLU A 88 10.52 9.63 -5.40
CA GLU A 88 11.54 8.94 -6.19
C GLU A 88 10.95 7.76 -6.98
N GLU A 89 10.13 6.92 -6.34
CA GLU A 89 9.48 5.78 -7.00
C GLU A 89 8.60 6.22 -8.18
N VAL A 90 7.81 7.28 -7.99
CA VAL A 90 6.98 7.85 -9.07
C VAL A 90 7.85 8.46 -10.17
N ASP A 91 8.93 9.15 -9.83
CA ASP A 91 9.83 9.72 -10.83
C ASP A 91 10.52 8.62 -11.66
N GLU A 92 11.00 7.57 -11.01
CA GLU A 92 11.55 6.40 -11.68
C GLU A 92 10.52 5.72 -12.58
N TRP A 93 9.29 5.54 -12.11
CA TRP A 93 8.21 4.96 -12.91
C TRP A 93 7.92 5.80 -14.16
N ILE A 94 7.83 7.13 -14.01
CA ILE A 94 7.54 8.05 -15.13
C ILE A 94 8.68 8.12 -16.13
N ASN A 95 9.92 7.99 -15.68
CA ASN A 95 11.09 8.04 -16.56
C ASN A 95 11.37 6.70 -17.27
N ASN A 96 11.02 5.56 -16.64
CA ASN A 96 11.29 4.23 -17.19
C ASN A 96 10.12 3.64 -17.97
N LEU A 97 8.90 3.81 -17.48
CA LEU A 97 7.67 3.24 -18.05
C LEU A 97 6.77 4.33 -18.64
N GLY A 98 6.72 5.49 -17.98
CA GLY A 98 6.14 6.69 -18.56
C GLY A 98 7.01 7.23 -19.71
N VAL A 99 6.39 7.96 -20.63
CA VAL A 99 7.15 8.66 -21.69
C VAL A 99 7.77 9.95 -21.13
N ARG A 100 7.02 10.65 -20.28
CA ARG A 100 7.36 11.89 -19.58
C ARG A 100 6.21 12.29 -18.66
N TYR A 101 6.46 13.25 -17.77
CA TYR A 101 5.37 13.96 -17.12
C TYR A 101 4.47 14.68 -18.14
N PHE A 102 3.15 14.66 -17.89
CA PHE A 102 2.22 15.54 -18.60
C PHE A 102 2.46 17.02 -18.26
N SER A 103 1.78 17.95 -18.92
CA SER A 103 1.87 19.36 -18.48
C SER A 103 1.23 19.53 -17.09
N GLU A 104 1.64 20.54 -16.33
CA GLU A 104 1.09 20.83 -15.00
C GLU A 104 -0.42 21.05 -15.06
N LEU A 105 -0.92 21.69 -16.12
CA LEU A 105 -2.35 21.88 -16.35
C LEU A 105 -3.08 20.56 -16.63
N THR A 106 -2.45 19.66 -17.38
CA THR A 106 -3.00 18.31 -17.62
C THR A 106 -3.05 17.52 -16.32
N ASN A 107 -1.97 17.53 -15.53
CA ASN A 107 -1.97 16.85 -14.23
C ASN A 107 -2.95 17.48 -13.24
N LEU A 108 -3.18 18.79 -13.30
CA LEU A 108 -4.25 19.43 -12.54
C LEU A 108 -5.64 18.94 -12.97
N SER A 109 -5.90 18.79 -14.27
CA SER A 109 -7.15 18.22 -14.76
C SER A 109 -7.34 16.79 -14.29
N ASN A 110 -6.32 15.95 -14.40
CA ASN A 110 -6.36 14.56 -13.91
C ASN A 110 -6.60 14.52 -12.39
N LEU A 111 -5.94 15.39 -11.61
CA LEU A 111 -6.18 15.47 -10.16
C LEU A 111 -7.65 15.74 -9.82
N ILE A 112 -8.31 16.63 -10.57
CA ILE A 112 -9.72 16.96 -10.36
C ILE A 112 -10.61 15.76 -10.72
N GLU A 113 -10.25 15.00 -11.75
CA GLU A 113 -10.93 13.77 -12.16
C GLU A 113 -10.87 12.72 -11.04
N GLU A 114 -9.68 12.39 -10.53
CA GLU A 114 -9.50 11.39 -9.47
C GLU A 114 -10.20 11.80 -8.16
N VAL A 115 -10.14 13.08 -7.80
CA VAL A 115 -10.88 13.60 -6.63
C VAL A 115 -12.40 13.47 -6.85
N GLY A 116 -12.87 13.62 -8.09
CA GLY A 116 -14.27 13.41 -8.46
C GLY A 116 -14.71 11.96 -8.27
N GLU A 117 -13.85 11.00 -8.60
CA GLU A 117 -14.10 9.57 -8.41
C GLU A 117 -14.15 9.19 -6.92
N VAL A 118 -13.20 9.68 -6.11
CA VAL A 118 -13.25 9.57 -4.65
C VAL A 118 -14.57 10.13 -4.10
N ALA A 119 -14.96 11.33 -4.53
CA ALA A 119 -16.18 11.98 -4.09
C ALA A 119 -17.43 11.19 -4.49
N ARG A 120 -17.45 10.58 -5.69
CA ARG A 120 -18.53 9.74 -6.17
C ARG A 120 -18.69 8.49 -5.32
N LEU A 121 -17.62 7.79 -4.97
CA LEU A 121 -17.68 6.58 -4.13
C LEU A 121 -18.14 6.91 -2.71
N ILE A 122 -17.52 7.91 -2.06
CA ILE A 122 -17.87 8.32 -0.70
C ILE A 122 -19.31 8.85 -0.66
N GLY A 123 -19.71 9.69 -1.61
CA GLY A 123 -21.05 10.26 -1.67
C GLY A 123 -22.16 9.23 -1.85
N ARG A 124 -21.86 8.10 -2.49
CA ARG A 124 -22.80 6.99 -2.68
C ARG A 124 -22.83 5.97 -1.54
N GLU A 125 -21.69 5.75 -0.87
CA GLU A 125 -21.64 4.81 0.26
C GLU A 125 -22.05 5.46 1.58
N TYR A 126 -21.58 6.68 1.83
CA TYR A 126 -21.73 7.38 3.11
C TYR A 126 -22.61 8.63 3.03
N GLY A 127 -23.03 9.03 1.83
CA GLY A 127 -23.94 10.15 1.60
C GLY A 127 -25.37 9.72 1.28
N GLU A 128 -26.17 10.66 0.77
CA GLU A 128 -27.59 10.44 0.44
C GLU A 128 -27.79 9.92 -1.01
N GLN A 129 -26.71 9.78 -1.79
CA GLN A 129 -26.81 9.28 -3.16
C GLN A 129 -26.80 7.76 -3.17
N SER A 130 -27.54 7.14 -4.09
CA SER A 130 -27.53 5.68 -4.27
C SER A 130 -26.66 5.26 -5.45
N PHE A 131 -26.01 4.12 -5.33
CA PHE A 131 -25.44 3.43 -6.49
C PHE A 131 -26.55 3.05 -7.47
N LYS A 132 -26.30 3.18 -8.78
CA LYS A 132 -27.20 2.57 -9.78
C LYS A 132 -27.02 1.06 -9.76
N LYS A 133 -27.99 0.33 -10.31
CA LYS A 133 -27.96 -1.13 -10.39
C LYS A 133 -26.69 -1.60 -11.11
N GLY A 134 -25.88 -2.40 -10.42
CA GLY A 134 -24.64 -2.96 -10.95
C GLY A 134 -23.41 -2.02 -10.85
N GLU A 135 -23.55 -0.81 -10.31
CA GLU A 135 -22.42 0.13 -10.15
C GLU A 135 -21.74 0.05 -8.77
N LYS A 136 -22.27 -0.75 -7.84
CA LYS A 136 -21.65 -0.90 -6.51
C LYS A 136 -20.45 -1.85 -6.62
N PRO A 137 -19.23 -1.44 -6.25
CA PRO A 137 -18.07 -2.32 -6.24
C PRO A 137 -18.26 -3.43 -5.21
N GLU A 138 -17.59 -4.57 -5.43
CA GLU A 138 -17.62 -5.71 -4.52
C GLU A 138 -17.09 -5.34 -3.13
N CYS A 139 -15.97 -4.60 -3.09
CA CYS A 139 -15.43 -4.01 -1.87
C CYS A 139 -15.33 -2.48 -2.01
N ILE A 140 -16.19 -1.75 -1.31
CA ILE A 140 -16.20 -0.28 -1.35
C ILE A 140 -14.93 0.34 -0.77
N LYS A 141 -14.33 -0.28 0.25
CA LYS A 141 -13.10 0.24 0.87
C LYS A 141 -11.91 0.14 -0.08
N THR A 142 -11.79 -0.98 -0.79
CA THR A 142 -10.74 -1.18 -1.80
C THR A 142 -10.91 -0.17 -2.92
N ALA A 143 -12.12 -0.02 -3.47
CA ALA A 143 -12.39 0.99 -4.50
C ALA A 143 -12.02 2.41 -4.03
N ILE A 144 -12.39 2.81 -2.81
CA ILE A 144 -11.99 4.13 -2.28
C ILE A 144 -10.47 4.25 -2.11
N ALA A 145 -9.80 3.17 -1.69
CA ALA A 145 -8.35 3.17 -1.52
C ALA A 145 -7.61 3.31 -2.87
N ASP A 146 -8.13 2.69 -3.93
CA ASP A 146 -7.59 2.81 -5.28
C ASP A 146 -7.68 4.26 -5.76
N GLU A 147 -8.86 4.88 -5.71
CA GLU A 147 -9.04 6.28 -6.13
C GLU A 147 -8.22 7.28 -5.27
N LEU A 148 -8.06 7.01 -3.96
CA LEU A 148 -7.19 7.81 -3.10
C LEU A 148 -5.71 7.66 -3.47
N SER A 149 -5.32 6.48 -3.96
CA SER A 149 -3.97 6.22 -4.45
C SER A 149 -3.71 6.95 -5.77
N ASP A 150 -4.71 7.00 -6.66
CA ASP A 150 -4.62 7.78 -7.90
C ASP A 150 -4.50 9.28 -7.63
N VAL A 151 -5.26 9.82 -6.66
CA VAL A 151 -5.07 11.19 -6.17
C VAL A 151 -3.65 11.42 -5.65
N LEU A 152 -3.13 10.51 -4.82
CA LEU A 152 -1.77 10.62 -4.29
C LEU A 152 -0.72 10.61 -5.41
N PHE A 153 -0.87 9.72 -6.39
CA PHE A 153 0.02 9.61 -7.54
C PHE A 153 0.11 10.94 -8.30
N ILE A 154 -1.03 11.57 -8.61
CA ILE A 154 -1.03 12.85 -9.32
C ILE A 154 -0.46 13.99 -8.47
N VAL A 155 -0.72 14.01 -7.15
CA VAL A 155 -0.11 14.98 -6.22
C VAL A 155 1.42 14.85 -6.23
N VAL A 156 1.93 13.63 -6.21
CA VAL A 156 3.36 13.35 -6.29
C VAL A 156 3.92 13.81 -7.64
N CYS A 157 3.22 13.53 -8.75
CA CYS A 157 3.61 14.02 -10.07
C CYS A 157 3.79 15.54 -10.09
N LEU A 158 2.78 16.28 -9.60
CA LEU A 158 2.83 17.74 -9.54
C LEU A 158 3.95 18.24 -8.63
N ALA A 159 4.18 17.60 -7.49
CA ALA A 159 5.25 17.96 -6.58
C ALA A 159 6.63 17.81 -7.25
N ASN A 160 6.88 16.70 -7.93
CA ASN A 160 8.13 16.45 -8.65
C ASN A 160 8.35 17.50 -9.76
N GLN A 161 7.32 17.78 -10.57
CA GLN A 161 7.40 18.77 -11.65
C GLN A 161 7.68 20.19 -11.15
N LEU A 162 7.10 20.56 -10.01
CA LEU A 162 7.23 21.90 -9.43
C LEU A 162 8.45 22.02 -8.50
N GLY A 163 9.23 20.96 -8.32
CA GLY A 163 10.39 20.94 -7.42
C GLY A 163 10.02 21.08 -5.93
N ILE A 164 8.87 20.55 -5.54
CA ILE A 164 8.36 20.59 -4.17
C ILE A 164 8.81 19.33 -3.42
N ASN A 165 9.49 19.52 -2.29
CA ASN A 165 9.79 18.43 -1.34
C ASN A 165 8.55 18.16 -0.47
N LEU A 166 7.92 16.99 -0.64
CA LEU A 166 6.70 16.64 0.07
C LEU A 166 6.92 16.36 1.56
N ASP A 167 8.09 15.85 1.96
CA ASP A 167 8.41 15.65 3.38
C ASP A 167 8.43 16.99 4.12
N GLU A 168 9.16 17.96 3.58
CA GLU A 168 9.23 19.31 4.13
C GLU A 168 7.86 20.00 4.10
N ALA A 169 7.14 19.90 2.99
CA ALA A 169 5.82 20.51 2.84
C ALA A 169 4.81 19.93 3.84
N PHE A 170 4.81 18.60 4.00
CA PHE A 170 3.92 17.90 4.92
C PHE A 170 4.26 18.22 6.39
N ALA A 171 5.53 18.14 6.78
CA ALA A 171 5.98 18.48 8.13
C ALA A 171 5.59 19.92 8.51
N ASN A 172 5.86 20.88 7.63
CA ASN A 172 5.47 22.28 7.82
C ASN A 172 3.95 22.46 7.94
N ASN A 173 3.16 21.71 7.17
CA ASN A 173 1.70 21.75 7.22
C ASN A 173 1.17 21.18 8.55
N MET A 174 1.72 20.05 9.00
CA MET A 174 1.36 19.44 10.28
C MET A 174 1.70 20.33 11.46
N ASP A 175 2.86 20.98 11.45
CA ASP A 175 3.23 21.97 12.47
C ASP A 175 2.26 23.14 12.52
N LYS A 176 1.87 23.68 11.36
CA LYS A 176 0.90 24.78 11.26
C LYS A 176 -0.47 24.37 11.81
N LYS A 177 -0.99 23.19 11.44
CA LYS A 177 -2.27 22.66 11.94
C LYS A 177 -2.21 22.41 13.45
N THR A 178 -1.15 21.78 13.93
CA THR A 178 -0.95 21.50 15.36
C THR A 178 -0.94 22.78 16.19
N LYS A 179 -0.19 23.79 15.76
CA LYS A 179 -0.15 25.11 16.43
C LYS A 179 -1.50 25.81 16.42
N ARG A 180 -2.23 25.76 15.30
CA ARG A 180 -3.55 26.39 15.14
C ARG A 180 -4.64 25.71 15.98
N ASP A 181 -4.66 24.38 15.99
CA ASP A 181 -5.79 23.60 16.52
C ASP A 181 -5.60 23.15 17.98
N LYS A 182 -4.43 23.41 18.60
CA LYS A 182 -4.10 23.07 20.00
C LYS A 182 -5.14 23.55 21.03
N SER A 183 -5.86 24.64 20.76
CA SER A 183 -6.90 25.18 21.66
C SER A 183 -8.33 25.14 21.09
N ARG A 184 -8.50 24.72 19.82
CA ARG A 184 -9.77 24.87 19.09
C ARG A 184 -10.67 23.64 19.16
N HIS A 185 -10.08 22.44 19.14
CA HIS A 185 -10.84 21.18 19.12
C HIS A 185 -11.14 20.63 20.50
N GLN A 186 -10.24 20.83 21.47
CA GLN A 186 -10.44 20.36 22.86
C GLN A 186 -11.58 21.08 23.60
N ASN A 187 -12.02 22.24 23.11
CA ASN A 187 -13.08 23.05 23.73
C ASN A 187 -14.35 23.13 22.87
N ASN A 188 -14.50 22.25 21.87
CA ASN A 188 -15.69 22.24 21.01
C ASN A 188 -16.61 21.08 21.38
N ASP A 189 -17.69 21.39 22.09
CA ASP A 189 -18.70 20.40 22.55
C ASP A 189 -19.37 19.63 21.39
N LYS A 190 -19.26 20.12 20.15
CA LYS A 190 -19.79 19.41 18.95
C LYS A 190 -18.86 18.31 18.44
N LEU A 191 -17.63 18.22 18.96
CA LEU A 191 -16.60 17.27 18.55
C LEU A 191 -16.25 16.25 19.65
N SER A 192 -16.93 16.32 20.80
CA SER A 192 -16.86 15.39 21.93
C SER A 192 -17.99 14.38 21.92
#